data_AF-Q93DX5-F1
#
_entry.id   AF-Q93DX5-F1
#
_cell.length_a   1.000
_cell.length_b   1.000
_cell.length_c   1.000
_cell.angle_alpha   90.00
_cell.angle_beta   90.00
_cell.angle_gamma   90.00
#
_symmetry.space_group_name_H-M   'P 1'
#
loop_
_entity.id
_entity.type
_entity.pdbx_description
1 polymer ?
#
loop_
_entity_poly.entity_id
_entity_poly.type
_entity_poly.pdbx_seq_one_letter_code
_entity_poly.pdbx_strand_id
1 'polypeptide(L)'
;SERPTLPMIGVSFKRYLTGESLHAPRTQYGVELHNQAAWIDGEWKLRRLVTVFPRAGNAPWELFNLQRDPLETHNLAADYVDKVKILSSAYEAFAKQTMVLYAKGKLIDYVGIDSKTGRYLAVDPQTLQPVPAPLAIPLDTKSDQ
;
A
#
# COMPACT_ATOMS: atom_id res chain seq x y z
N SER A 1 -27.09 -17.11 -4.50
CA SER A 1 -26.36 -16.26 -5.47
C SER A 1 -24.88 -16.42 -5.17
N GLU A 2 -24.10 -16.90 -6.15
CA GLU A 2 -22.66 -17.08 -6.02
C GLU A 2 -21.98 -15.71 -6.03
N ARG A 3 -21.10 -15.42 -5.06
CA ARG A 3 -20.40 -14.13 -5.01
C ARG A 3 -19.31 -14.13 -6.09
N PRO A 4 -19.25 -13.11 -6.96
CA PRO A 4 -18.21 -13.04 -7.97
C PRO A 4 -16.83 -12.97 -7.32
N THR A 5 -15.88 -13.72 -7.86
CA THR A 5 -14.48 -13.70 -7.43
C THR A 5 -13.68 -12.65 -8.20
N LEU A 6 -12.64 -12.11 -7.56
CA LEU A 6 -11.69 -11.25 -8.25
C LEU A 6 -10.79 -12.10 -9.16
N PRO A 7 -10.45 -11.62 -10.37
CA PRO A 7 -9.51 -12.31 -11.23
C PRO A 7 -8.11 -12.36 -10.59
N MET A 8 -7.40 -13.47 -10.80
CA MET A 8 -5.99 -13.59 -10.40
C MET A 8 -5.15 -12.58 -11.18
N ILE A 9 -4.40 -11.74 -10.46
CA ILE A 9 -3.44 -10.78 -11.05
C ILE A 9 -2.02 -11.37 -11.17
N GLY A 10 -1.81 -12.56 -10.61
CA GLY A 10 -0.58 -13.33 -10.74
C GLY A 10 -0.56 -14.16 -12.02
N VAL A 11 0.64 -14.50 -12.47
CA VAL A 11 0.87 -15.36 -13.63
C VAL A 11 1.68 -16.60 -13.23
N SER A 12 1.50 -17.70 -13.95
CA SER A 12 2.25 -18.93 -13.66
C SER A 12 3.71 -18.79 -14.04
N PHE A 13 4.59 -19.18 -13.11
CA PHE A 13 6.04 -19.26 -13.35
C PHE A 13 6.48 -20.62 -13.89
N LYS A 14 5.57 -21.58 -14.07
CA LYS A 14 5.91 -22.96 -14.47
C LYS A 14 6.84 -22.98 -15.68
N ARG A 15 6.44 -22.35 -16.79
CA ARG A 15 7.22 -22.37 -18.05
C ARG A 15 8.60 -21.72 -17.90
N TYR A 16 8.73 -20.71 -17.06
CA TYR A 16 10.02 -20.07 -16.78
C TYR A 16 10.91 -20.99 -15.94
N LEU A 17 10.36 -21.57 -14.86
CA LEU A 17 11.08 -22.46 -13.96
C LEU A 17 11.42 -23.83 -14.59
N THR A 18 10.68 -24.27 -15.61
CA THR A 18 10.98 -25.49 -16.38
C THR A 18 11.89 -25.24 -17.57
N GLY A 19 12.30 -23.99 -17.83
CA GLY A 19 13.15 -23.64 -18.98
C GLY A 19 12.43 -23.60 -20.33
N GLU A 20 11.11 -23.82 -20.38
CA GLU A 20 10.30 -23.67 -21.59
C GLU A 20 10.17 -22.21 -22.06
N SER A 21 10.46 -21.24 -21.19
CA SER A 21 10.54 -19.81 -21.48
C SER A 21 11.79 -19.22 -20.85
N LEU A 22 12.59 -18.48 -21.63
CA LEU A 22 13.74 -17.73 -21.12
C LEU A 22 13.36 -16.38 -20.50
N HIS A 23 12.13 -15.91 -20.74
CA HIS A 23 11.63 -14.64 -20.21
C HIS A 23 10.80 -14.88 -18.95
N ALA A 24 11.07 -14.08 -17.91
CA ALA A 24 10.25 -14.05 -16.70
C ALA A 24 8.82 -13.63 -17.08
N PRO A 25 7.78 -14.33 -16.60
CA PRO A 25 6.41 -14.07 -17.02
C PRO A 25 5.84 -12.78 -16.40
N ARG A 26 6.52 -12.22 -15.39
CA ARG A 26 6.17 -10.96 -14.73
C ARG A 26 7.41 -10.27 -14.19
N THR A 27 7.57 -9.00 -14.52
CA THR A 27 8.63 -8.10 -14.02
C THR A 27 8.08 -6.88 -13.31
N GLN A 28 6.74 -6.73 -13.28
CA GLN A 28 6.04 -5.57 -12.74
C GLN A 28 5.17 -5.93 -11.55
N TYR A 29 5.28 -5.22 -10.44
CA TYR A 29 4.40 -5.43 -9.29
C TYR A 29 4.30 -4.19 -8.40
N GLY A 30 3.14 -4.07 -7.75
CA GLY A 30 2.88 -3.04 -6.77
C GLY A 30 2.77 -3.62 -5.37
N VAL A 31 3.14 -2.80 -4.39
CA VAL A 31 2.89 -3.02 -2.97
C VAL A 31 2.28 -1.77 -2.38
N GLU A 32 1.33 -1.93 -1.48
CA GLU A 32 0.80 -0.86 -0.65
C GLU A 32 0.51 -1.42 0.74
N LEU A 33 0.95 -0.69 1.77
CA LEU A 33 0.55 -0.94 3.14
C LEU A 33 0.73 0.35 3.95
N HIS A 34 -0.31 0.76 4.67
CA HIS A 34 -0.30 1.95 5.54
C HIS A 34 0.09 3.24 4.80
N ASN A 35 -0.46 3.46 3.60
CA ASN A 35 -0.17 4.59 2.72
C ASN A 35 1.29 4.66 2.21
N GLN A 36 2.15 3.72 2.62
CA GLN A 36 3.44 3.46 1.96
C GLN A 36 3.17 2.64 0.71
N ALA A 37 3.84 2.99 -0.38
CA ALA A 37 3.59 2.35 -1.65
C ALA A 37 4.86 2.22 -2.46
N ALA A 38 4.92 1.18 -3.28
CA ALA A 38 5.92 1.08 -4.33
C ALA A 38 5.35 0.41 -5.59
N TRP A 39 5.95 0.77 -6.72
CA TRP A 39 5.74 0.14 -8.02
C TRP A 39 7.09 -0.20 -8.61
N ILE A 40 7.27 -1.47 -8.98
CA ILE A 40 8.48 -1.98 -9.60
C ILE A 40 8.15 -2.29 -11.06
N ASP A 41 9.03 -1.84 -11.95
CA ASP A 41 9.00 -2.14 -13.38
C ASP A 41 10.41 -2.43 -13.88
N GLY A 42 10.76 -3.72 -13.95
CA GLY A 42 12.10 -4.15 -14.29
C GLY A 42 13.13 -3.66 -13.28
N GLU A 43 14.08 -2.86 -13.74
CA GLU A 43 15.14 -2.27 -12.89
C GLU A 43 14.67 -1.02 -12.13
N TRP A 44 13.50 -0.47 -12.42
CA TRP A 44 13.05 0.79 -11.82
C TRP A 44 12.09 0.52 -10.67
N LYS A 45 12.29 1.22 -9.55
CA LYS A 45 11.37 1.23 -8.42
C LYS A 45 10.95 2.66 -8.10
N LEU A 46 9.66 2.90 -8.18
CA LEU A 46 9.00 4.07 -7.61
C LEU A 46 8.57 3.72 -6.19
N ARG A 47 8.87 4.55 -5.19
CA ARG A 47 8.38 4.33 -3.82
C ARG A 47 7.99 5.64 -3.15
N ARG A 48 7.13 5.55 -2.14
CA ARG A 48 6.90 6.62 -1.17
C ARG A 48 6.78 6.02 0.23
N LEU A 49 7.38 6.70 1.21
CA LEU A 49 7.33 6.32 2.61
C LEU A 49 6.70 7.47 3.40
N VAL A 50 5.65 7.18 4.17
CA VAL A 50 5.01 8.18 5.04
C VAL A 50 6.05 8.71 6.04
N THR A 51 6.30 10.01 6.04
CA THR A 51 7.37 10.64 6.83
C THR A 51 6.90 11.19 8.18
N VAL A 52 5.58 11.34 8.39
CA VAL A 52 5.02 11.99 9.58
C VAL A 52 4.02 11.07 10.27
N PHE A 53 4.31 10.70 11.51
CA PHE A 53 3.32 10.15 12.45
C PHE A 53 2.61 11.30 13.19
N PRO A 54 1.29 11.26 13.45
CA PRO A 54 0.30 10.22 13.13
C PRO A 54 -0.49 10.49 11.84
N ARG A 55 -0.03 11.39 10.97
CA ARG A 55 -0.79 11.78 9.75
C ARG A 55 -0.45 10.86 8.60
N ALA A 56 -1.40 10.02 8.19
CA ALA A 56 -1.29 9.19 6.99
C ALA A 56 -1.43 10.00 5.69
N GLY A 57 -0.54 10.96 5.47
CA GLY A 57 -0.42 11.70 4.20
C GLY A 57 0.43 10.96 3.19
N ASN A 58 0.12 11.11 1.90
CA ASN A 58 1.02 10.63 0.84
C ASN A 58 2.30 11.46 0.86
N ALA A 59 3.45 10.78 0.99
CA ALA A 59 4.74 11.40 0.75
C ALA A 59 5.00 11.56 -0.76
N PRO A 60 5.90 12.47 -1.16
CA PRO A 60 6.36 12.57 -2.55
C PRO A 60 6.91 11.24 -3.04
N TRP A 61 6.82 11.01 -4.36
CA TRP A 61 7.47 9.87 -4.98
C TRP A 61 8.98 10.04 -5.00
N GLU A 62 9.66 8.95 -4.70
CA GLU A 62 11.09 8.75 -4.91
C GLU A 62 11.27 7.68 -5.99
N LEU A 63 12.40 7.75 -6.71
CA LEU A 63 12.70 6.87 -7.83
C LEU A 63 14.11 6.30 -7.70
N PHE A 64 14.24 4.99 -7.91
CA PHE A 64 15.51 4.27 -7.81
C PHE A 64 15.70 3.35 -9.02
N ASN A 65 16.95 3.15 -9.42
CA ASN A 65 17.35 2.08 -10.34
C ASN A 65 17.97 0.94 -9.51
N LEU A 66 17.22 -0.16 -9.32
CA LEU A 66 17.61 -1.31 -8.52
C LEU A 66 18.78 -2.11 -9.09
N GLN A 67 19.06 -2.00 -10.39
CA GLN A 67 20.25 -2.65 -10.97
C GLN A 67 21.53 -1.97 -10.49
N ARG A 68 21.52 -0.64 -10.31
CA ARG A 68 22.68 0.15 -9.89
C ARG A 68 22.70 0.49 -8.41
N ASP A 69 21.52 0.59 -7.80
CA ASP A 69 21.30 1.00 -6.42
C ASP A 69 20.25 0.10 -5.75
N PRO A 70 20.60 -1.16 -5.45
CA PRO A 70 19.68 -2.11 -4.83
C PRO A 70 19.26 -1.74 -3.41
N LEU A 71 20.01 -0.82 -2.76
CA LEU A 71 19.74 -0.32 -1.42
C LEU A 71 18.91 0.97 -1.42
N GLU A 72 18.57 1.48 -2.61
CA GLU A 72 17.70 2.64 -2.78
C GLU A 72 18.18 3.88 -2.00
N THR A 73 19.47 4.18 -2.17
CA THR A 73 20.21 5.24 -1.49
C THR A 73 20.27 6.55 -2.28
N HIS A 74 20.04 6.51 -3.59
CA HIS A 74 20.13 7.67 -4.48
C HIS A 74 18.77 7.93 -5.16
N ASN A 75 18.03 8.93 -4.67
CA ASN A 75 16.75 9.30 -5.26
C ASN A 75 16.96 10.06 -6.58
N LEU A 76 16.45 9.49 -7.67
CA LEU A 76 16.56 9.98 -9.05
C LEU A 76 15.29 10.70 -9.54
N ALA A 77 14.31 10.95 -8.67
CA ALA A 77 13.00 11.47 -9.08
C ALA A 77 13.07 12.83 -9.78
N ALA A 78 13.98 13.72 -9.36
CA ALA A 78 14.16 15.04 -9.95
C ALA A 78 14.82 14.97 -11.35
N ASP A 79 15.69 13.99 -11.57
CA ASP A 79 16.43 13.83 -12.83
C ASP A 79 15.61 13.10 -13.91
N TYR A 80 14.60 12.32 -13.50
CA TYR A 80 13.78 11.48 -14.39
C TYR A 80 12.28 11.69 -14.17
N VAL A 81 11.82 12.94 -14.25
CA VAL A 81 10.42 13.33 -14.01
C VAL A 81 9.43 12.57 -14.91
N ASP A 82 9.76 12.36 -16.18
CA ASP A 82 8.92 11.60 -17.10
C ASP A 82 8.75 10.14 -16.66
N LYS A 83 9.81 9.54 -16.10
CA LYS A 83 9.75 8.17 -15.57
C LYS A 83 8.92 8.11 -14.30
N VAL A 84 9.02 9.09 -13.42
CA VAL A 84 8.15 9.23 -12.25
C VAL A 84 6.69 9.23 -12.70
N LYS A 85 6.34 10.04 -13.71
CA LYS A 85 4.97 10.13 -14.25
C LYS A 85 4.48 8.80 -14.81
N ILE A 86 5.31 8.11 -15.61
CA ILE A 86 4.96 6.80 -16.19
C ILE A 86 4.70 5.77 -15.07
N LEU A 87 5.61 5.65 -14.12
CA LEU A 87 5.50 4.66 -13.05
C LEU A 87 4.40 5.00 -12.05
N SER A 88 4.13 6.29 -11.78
CA SER A 88 3.03 6.68 -10.90
C SER A 88 1.68 6.36 -11.52
N SER A 89 1.51 6.57 -12.83
CA SER A 89 0.29 6.16 -13.54
C SER A 89 0.11 4.64 -13.56
N ALA A 90 1.20 3.87 -13.70
CA ALA A 90 1.15 2.41 -13.59
C ALA A 90 0.75 1.94 -12.18
N TYR A 91 1.30 2.59 -11.14
CA TYR A 91 0.87 2.36 -9.76
C TYR A 91 -0.62 2.67 -9.55
N GLU A 92 -1.13 3.79 -10.07
CA GLU A 92 -2.54 4.17 -9.96
C GLU A 92 -3.47 3.14 -10.61
N ALA A 93 -3.08 2.60 -11.77
CA ALA A 93 -3.81 1.52 -12.42
C ALA A 93 -3.84 0.24 -11.55
N PHE A 94 -2.69 -0.14 -10.97
CA PHE A 94 -2.60 -1.24 -10.02
C PHE A 94 -3.48 -1.02 -8.79
N ALA A 95 -3.37 0.14 -8.15
CA ALA A 95 -4.12 0.50 -6.95
C ALA A 95 -5.64 0.45 -7.19
N LYS A 96 -6.10 0.92 -8.35
CA LYS A 96 -7.50 0.83 -8.76
C LYS A 96 -7.94 -0.63 -8.96
N GLN A 97 -7.12 -1.45 -9.62
CA GLN A 97 -7.43 -2.86 -9.88
C GLN A 97 -7.47 -3.68 -8.57
N THR A 98 -6.63 -3.37 -7.60
CA THR A 98 -6.51 -4.10 -6.33
C THR A 98 -7.30 -3.47 -5.18
N MET A 99 -8.08 -2.42 -5.47
CA MET A 99 -8.94 -1.73 -4.49
C MET A 99 -8.17 -1.16 -3.29
N VAL A 100 -6.95 -0.65 -3.52
CA VAL A 100 -6.20 0.07 -2.50
C VAL A 100 -7.02 1.26 -2.01
N LEU A 101 -7.12 1.38 -0.67
CA LEU A 101 -7.80 2.48 0.00
C LEU A 101 -6.77 3.32 0.75
N TYR A 102 -6.79 4.63 0.53
CA TYR A 102 -5.89 5.54 1.24
C TYR A 102 -6.52 6.01 2.55
N ALA A 103 -5.79 5.90 3.66
CA ALA A 103 -6.17 6.54 4.90
C ALA A 103 -6.09 8.07 4.72
N LYS A 104 -7.13 8.79 5.15
CA LYS A 104 -7.23 10.26 5.02
C LYS A 104 -6.68 11.01 6.25
N GLY A 105 -5.71 10.42 6.96
CA GLY A 105 -5.02 11.07 8.09
C GLY A 105 -5.84 11.32 9.36
N LYS A 106 -7.10 10.87 9.42
CA LYS A 106 -7.73 10.53 10.70
C LYS A 106 -7.28 9.11 11.03
N LEU A 107 -6.77 8.88 12.25
CA LEU A 107 -6.46 7.54 12.72
C LEU A 107 -7.65 6.64 12.39
N ILE A 108 -7.42 5.62 11.56
CA ILE A 108 -8.32 4.48 11.52
C ILE A 108 -8.10 3.84 12.87
N ASP A 109 -9.14 3.73 13.69
CA ASP A 109 -9.09 2.99 14.93
C ASP A 109 -8.50 1.63 14.59
N TYR A 110 -7.27 1.36 15.03
CA TYR A 110 -6.72 0.01 14.92
C TYR A 110 -7.54 -0.84 15.88
N VAL A 111 -8.61 -1.43 15.35
CA VAL A 111 -9.48 -2.28 16.13
C VAL A 111 -8.91 -3.69 16.09
N GLY A 112 -8.07 -4.01 17.08
CA GLY A 112 -7.70 -5.40 17.36
C GLY A 112 -8.86 -6.16 17.98
N ILE A 113 -8.78 -7.49 18.03
CA ILE A 113 -9.71 -8.33 18.80
C ILE A 113 -8.91 -8.90 19.97
N ASP A 114 -9.38 -8.68 21.20
CA ASP A 114 -8.91 -9.40 22.37
C ASP A 114 -9.18 -10.90 22.16
N SER A 115 -8.13 -11.71 22.05
CA SER A 115 -8.25 -13.13 21.76
C SER A 115 -8.89 -13.96 22.87
N LYS A 116 -8.95 -13.43 24.10
CA LYS A 116 -9.57 -14.09 25.27
C LYS A 116 -11.04 -13.72 25.41
N THR A 117 -11.40 -12.47 25.12
CA THR A 117 -12.76 -11.96 25.35
C THR A 117 -13.57 -11.79 24.07
N GLY A 118 -12.93 -11.84 22.90
CA GLY A 118 -13.55 -11.57 21.60
C GLY A 118 -13.96 -10.10 21.41
N ARG A 119 -13.60 -9.20 22.34
CA ARG A 119 -13.98 -7.79 22.28
C ARG A 119 -13.00 -7.01 21.44
N TYR A 120 -13.52 -6.05 20.69
CA TYR A 120 -12.71 -5.08 19.98
C TYR A 120 -11.88 -4.23 20.96
N LEU A 121 -10.59 -4.09 20.70
CA LEU A 121 -9.67 -3.19 21.39
C LEU A 121 -9.23 -2.13 20.38
N ALA A 122 -9.51 -0.86 20.67
CA ALA A 122 -8.89 0.23 19.94
C ALA A 122 -7.71 0.78 20.75
N VAL A 123 -6.93 1.65 20.15
CA VAL A 123 -5.86 2.39 20.83
C VAL A 123 -6.26 3.85 20.85
N ASP A 124 -6.23 4.48 22.03
CA ASP A 124 -6.47 5.91 22.16
C ASP A 124 -5.39 6.69 21.36
N PRO A 125 -5.79 7.56 20.43
CA PRO A 125 -4.87 8.21 19.50
C PRO A 125 -3.94 9.24 20.14
N GLN A 126 -4.24 9.72 21.36
CA GLN A 126 -3.44 10.72 22.07
C GLN A 126 -2.45 10.05 23.04
N THR A 127 -2.87 8.98 23.69
CA THR A 127 -2.13 8.32 24.78
C THR A 127 -1.49 6.99 24.37
N LEU A 128 -1.89 6.45 23.20
CA LEU A 128 -1.49 5.14 22.69
C LEU A 128 -1.82 3.96 23.63
N GLN A 129 -2.79 4.12 24.53
CA GLN A 129 -3.24 3.08 25.46
C GLN A 129 -4.42 2.27 24.88
N PRO A 130 -4.54 0.96 25.18
CA PRO A 130 -5.70 0.16 24.77
C PRO A 130 -7.00 0.65 25.41
N VAL A 131 -8.08 0.74 24.62
CA VAL A 131 -9.43 1.10 25.08
C VAL A 131 -10.47 0.06 24.63
N PRO A 132 -11.42 -0.34 25.51
CA PRO A 132 -12.50 -1.25 25.12
C PRO A 132 -13.46 -0.66 24.06
N ALA A 133 -13.98 -1.54 23.20
CA ALA A 133 -14.83 -1.26 22.04
C ALA A 133 -15.95 -0.20 22.14
N PRO A 134 -16.76 -0.07 23.21
CA PRO A 134 -17.93 0.80 23.13
C PRO A 134 -17.59 2.29 23.19
N LEU A 135 -16.33 2.66 23.46
CA LEU A 135 -15.85 4.05 23.51
C LEU A 135 -15.05 4.46 22.27
N ALA A 136 -14.73 3.50 21.39
CA ALA A 136 -13.83 3.69 20.26
C ALA A 136 -14.54 4.04 18.94
N ILE A 137 -15.87 3.92 18.89
CA ILE A 137 -16.66 4.35 17.74
C ILE A 137 -17.25 5.70 18.10
N PRO A 138 -16.82 6.82 17.49
CA PRO A 138 -17.58 8.05 17.57
C PRO A 138 -18.95 7.75 16.97
N LEU A 139 -20.01 7.79 17.79
CA LEU A 139 -21.36 7.98 17.25
C LEU A 139 -21.28 9.28 16.45
N ASP A 140 -21.52 9.20 15.15
CA ASP A 140 -21.59 10.38 14.31
C ASP A 140 -22.86 11.16 14.69
N THR A 141 -22.76 11.97 15.75
CA THR A 141 -23.84 12.85 16.22
C THR A 141 -23.80 14.20 15.50
N LYS A 142 -23.47 14.17 14.20
CA LYS A 142 -23.74 15.26 13.26
C LYS A 142 -24.25 14.72 11.93
N SER A 143 -25.38 14.04 11.99
CA SER A 143 -26.42 14.27 10.99
C SER A 143 -27.29 15.42 11.49
N ASP A 144 -26.88 16.66 11.26
CA ASP A 144 -27.76 17.82 11.42
C ASP A 144 -27.69 18.69 10.15
N GLN A 145 -28.87 18.79 9.51
CA GLN A 145 -29.32 19.71 8.45
C GLN A 145 -29.03 19.33 7.00
#